data_AF-A0A367KQ50-F1
#
_entry.id   AF-A0A367KQ50-F1
#
_cell.length_a   1.000
_cell.length_b   1.000
_cell.length_c   1.000
_cell.angle_alpha   90.00
_cell.angle_beta   90.00
_cell.angle_gamma   90.00
#
_symmetry.space_group_name_H-M   'P 1'
#
loop_
_entity.id
_entity.type
_entity.pdbx_description
1 polymer ?
#
loop_
_entity_poly.entity_id
_entity_poly.type
_entity_poly.pdbx_seq_one_letter_code
_entity_poly.pdbx_strand_id
1 'polypeptide(L)'
;MDLVNQLTQLSAKLDACSLPHALEAIIRTEKAIEEKTDDHVHTLQQDLEALRHHYTSLENKEKELEQAYQTHIAQKEAQEAQEAQMANQLWQEEQAHQALKQEIEALEAELYELEKEQEPSLEDPTQIDQLYLSIYHGLGVVPKMEHGQVTKFVLSK
;
A
#
# COMPACT_ATOMS: atom_id res chain seq x y z
N MET A 1 96.05 -38.76 46.13
CA MET A 1 95.64 -38.80 44.70
C MET A 1 94.17 -39.17 44.49
N ASP A 2 93.41 -39.59 45.51
CA ASP A 2 92.02 -40.04 45.33
C ASP A 2 90.97 -38.95 45.10
N LEU A 3 91.13 -37.78 45.71
CA LEU A 3 90.08 -36.75 45.70
C LEU A 3 89.93 -36.09 44.31
N VAL A 4 91.04 -35.94 43.59
CA VAL A 4 91.05 -35.44 42.21
C VAL A 4 90.37 -36.44 41.28
N ASN A 5 90.68 -37.74 41.38
CA ASN A 5 90.02 -38.78 40.58
C ASN A 5 88.52 -38.92 40.88
N GLN A 6 88.10 -38.77 42.13
CA GLN A 6 86.70 -38.77 42.51
C GLN A 6 85.96 -37.55 41.95
N LEU A 7 86.58 -36.37 41.96
CA LEU A 7 86.06 -35.16 41.34
C LEU A 7 85.93 -35.31 39.81
N THR A 8 86.93 -35.89 39.15
CA THR A 8 86.87 -36.14 37.70
C THR A 8 85.79 -37.17 37.35
N GLN A 9 85.61 -38.20 38.17
CA GLN A 9 84.53 -39.19 37.97
C GLN A 9 83.14 -38.64 38.28
N LEU A 10 83.00 -37.74 39.27
CA LEU A 10 81.75 -37.04 39.55
C LEU A 10 81.39 -36.07 38.43
N SER A 11 82.35 -35.30 37.93
CA SER A 11 82.18 -34.44 36.74
C SER A 11 81.79 -35.27 35.51
N ALA A 12 82.51 -36.36 35.23
CA ALA A 12 82.19 -37.23 34.10
C ALA A 12 80.82 -37.90 34.24
N LYS A 13 80.38 -38.25 35.46
CA LYS A 13 79.02 -38.77 35.72
C LYS A 13 77.96 -37.68 35.57
N LEU A 14 78.25 -36.45 35.96
CA LEU A 14 77.35 -35.31 35.80
C LEU A 14 77.15 -34.98 34.31
N ASP A 15 78.23 -35.02 33.53
CA ASP A 15 78.21 -34.86 32.07
C ASP A 15 77.52 -36.05 31.39
N ALA A 16 77.77 -37.28 31.85
CA ALA A 16 77.13 -38.49 31.36
C ALA A 16 75.62 -38.56 31.68
N CYS A 17 75.17 -37.89 32.74
CA CYS A 17 73.74 -37.76 33.03
C CYS A 17 73.00 -36.91 31.99
N SER A 18 73.70 -36.24 31.05
CA SER A 18 73.12 -35.45 29.94
C SER A 18 72.08 -34.39 30.36
N LEU A 19 71.97 -34.14 31.67
CA LEU A 19 70.95 -33.32 32.30
C LEU A 19 70.88 -31.91 31.72
N PRO A 20 72.02 -31.23 31.48
CA PRO A 20 72.02 -29.90 30.87
C PRO A 20 71.42 -29.89 29.45
N HIS A 21 71.68 -30.93 28.66
CA HIS A 21 71.15 -31.03 27.29
C HIS A 21 69.64 -31.35 27.29
N ALA A 22 69.19 -32.20 28.21
CA ALA A 22 67.77 -32.45 28.41
C ALA A 22 67.03 -31.18 28.88
N LEU A 23 67.63 -30.40 29.77
CA LEU A 23 67.06 -29.14 30.26
C LEU A 23 67.00 -28.07 29.16
N GLU A 24 68.06 -27.94 28.33
CA GLU A 24 68.03 -27.08 27.14
C GLU A 24 66.96 -27.48 26.14
N ALA A 25 66.77 -28.79 25.91
CA ALA A 25 65.74 -29.29 25.01
C ALA A 25 64.34 -28.95 25.53
N ILE A 26 64.10 -29.11 26.84
CA ILE A 26 62.84 -28.75 27.50
C ILE A 26 62.57 -27.24 27.36
N ILE A 27 63.55 -26.38 27.66
CA ILE A 27 63.41 -24.92 27.55
C ILE A 27 63.10 -24.52 26.09
N ARG A 28 63.75 -25.15 25.11
CA ARG A 28 63.45 -24.88 23.68
C ARG A 28 62.03 -25.31 23.32
N THR A 29 61.56 -26.44 23.83
CA THR A 29 60.17 -26.87 23.59
C THR A 29 59.16 -25.98 24.29
N GLU A 30 59.43 -25.52 25.52
CA GLU A 30 58.56 -24.58 26.24
C GLU A 30 58.43 -23.26 25.49
N LYS A 31 59.54 -22.69 25.02
CA LYS A 31 59.51 -21.47 24.20
C LYS A 31 58.73 -21.65 22.90
N ALA A 32 58.90 -22.78 22.21
CA ALA A 32 58.15 -23.06 20.99
C ALA A 32 56.64 -23.28 21.25
N ILE A 33 56.27 -23.78 22.43
CA ILE A 33 54.87 -23.90 22.85
C ILE A 33 54.30 -22.52 23.19
N GLU A 34 55.06 -21.67 23.89
CA GLU A 34 54.69 -20.31 24.23
C GLU A 34 54.43 -19.48 22.96
N GLU A 35 55.38 -19.47 22.01
CA GLU A 35 55.22 -18.78 20.71
C GLU A 35 53.97 -19.25 19.95
N LYS A 36 53.72 -20.58 19.89
CA LYS A 36 52.51 -21.10 19.26
C LYS A 36 51.24 -20.68 19.99
N THR A 37 51.29 -20.64 21.32
CA THR A 37 50.14 -20.24 22.13
C THR A 37 49.80 -18.77 21.88
N ASP A 38 50.81 -17.91 21.81
CA ASP A 38 50.65 -16.49 21.48
C ASP A 38 50.05 -16.29 20.08
N ASP A 39 50.52 -17.04 19.07
CA ASP A 39 49.94 -17.02 17.73
C ASP A 39 48.46 -17.45 17.72
N HIS A 40 48.10 -18.48 18.51
CA HIS A 40 46.72 -18.93 18.63
C HIS A 40 45.84 -17.90 19.34
N VAL A 41 46.35 -17.28 20.41
CA VAL A 41 45.65 -16.20 21.12
C VAL A 41 45.42 -15.03 20.19
N HIS A 42 46.41 -14.64 19.39
CA HIS A 42 46.27 -13.56 18.43
C HIS A 42 45.21 -13.89 17.36
N THR A 43 45.24 -15.10 16.82
CA THR A 43 44.24 -15.56 15.83
C THR A 43 42.83 -15.54 16.42
N LEU A 44 42.65 -16.05 17.64
CA LEU A 44 41.35 -16.03 18.33
C LEU A 44 40.85 -14.61 18.61
N GLN A 45 41.74 -13.66 18.90
CA GLN A 45 41.38 -12.26 19.05
C GLN A 45 40.86 -11.67 17.74
N GLN A 46 41.54 -11.94 16.62
CA GLN A 46 41.08 -11.50 15.30
C GLN A 46 39.71 -12.10 14.94
N ASP A 47 39.50 -13.39 15.19
CA ASP A 47 38.22 -14.06 14.96
C ASP A 47 37.10 -13.46 15.83
N LEU A 48 37.39 -13.12 17.10
CA LEU A 48 36.44 -12.46 17.98
C LEU A 48 36.07 -11.05 17.50
N GLU A 49 37.04 -10.29 16.99
CA GLU A 49 36.78 -8.96 16.41
C GLU A 49 35.93 -9.07 15.15
N ALA A 50 36.25 -10.00 14.25
CA ALA A 50 35.46 -10.27 13.05
C ALA A 50 34.02 -10.68 13.40
N LEU A 51 33.85 -11.57 14.38
CA LEU A 51 32.54 -12.03 14.83
C LEU A 51 31.73 -10.88 15.45
N ARG A 52 32.36 -10.02 16.25
CA ARG A 52 31.71 -8.80 16.79
C ARG A 52 31.27 -7.86 15.66
N HIS A 53 32.10 -7.69 14.64
CA HIS A 53 31.74 -6.85 13.51
C HIS A 53 30.56 -7.44 12.71
N HIS A 54 30.54 -8.77 12.51
CA HIS A 54 29.42 -9.44 11.87
C HIS A 54 28.13 -9.34 12.69
N TYR A 55 28.22 -9.53 14.01
CA TYR A 55 27.08 -9.41 14.92
C TYR A 55 26.46 -8.01 14.87
N THR A 56 27.29 -6.97 15.00
CA THR A 56 26.83 -5.57 14.92
C THR A 56 26.23 -5.24 13.54
N SER A 57 26.80 -5.78 12.46
CA SER A 57 26.22 -5.62 11.12
C SER A 57 24.85 -6.29 10.99
N LEU A 58 24.67 -7.49 11.56
CA LEU A 58 23.39 -8.18 11.57
C LEU A 58 22.35 -7.44 12.40
N GLU A 59 22.73 -6.93 13.58
CA GLU A 59 21.83 -6.15 14.44
C GLU A 59 21.34 -4.86 13.74
N ASN A 60 22.22 -4.20 12.98
CA ASN A 60 21.83 -3.03 12.20
C ASN A 60 20.86 -3.42 11.06
N LYS A 61 21.12 -4.52 10.35
CA LYS A 61 20.21 -5.02 9.31
C LYS A 61 18.86 -5.43 9.87
N GLU A 62 18.82 -6.03 11.05
CA GLU A 62 17.59 -6.39 11.74
C GLU A 62 16.74 -5.14 12.01
N LYS A 63 17.36 -4.07 12.54
CA LYS A 63 16.67 -2.79 12.78
C LYS A 63 16.18 -2.14 11.48
N GLU A 64 16.98 -2.16 10.42
CA GLU A 64 16.57 -1.64 9.11
C GLU A 64 15.34 -2.40 8.56
N LEU A 65 15.35 -3.74 8.67
CA LEU A 65 14.23 -4.58 8.24
C LEU A 65 12.98 -4.36 9.09
N GLU A 66 13.14 -4.20 10.41
CA GLU A 66 12.02 -3.92 11.31
C GLU A 66 11.34 -2.59 10.96
N GLN A 67 12.12 -1.54 10.70
CA GLN A 67 11.60 -0.24 10.26
C GLN A 67 10.89 -0.32 8.90
N ALA A 68 11.48 -1.04 7.94
CA ALA A 68 10.88 -1.26 6.63
C ALA A 68 9.54 -2.02 6.75
N TYR A 69 9.47 -3.02 7.62
CA TYR A 69 8.26 -3.80 7.86
C TYR A 69 7.16 -2.97 8.53
N GLN A 70 7.49 -2.16 9.53
CA GLN A 70 6.54 -1.23 10.15
C GLN A 70 5.99 -0.21 9.14
N THR A 71 6.86 0.30 8.26
CA THR A 71 6.45 1.23 7.18
C THR A 71 5.50 0.54 6.20
N HIS A 72 5.80 -0.70 5.81
CA HIS A 72 4.94 -1.48 4.92
C HIS A 72 3.57 -1.78 5.54
N ILE A 73 3.51 -2.10 6.85
CA ILE A 73 2.24 -2.28 7.56
C ILE A 73 1.41 -0.99 7.51
N ALA A 74 2.00 0.15 7.87
CA ALA A 74 1.30 1.43 7.87
C ALA A 74 0.78 1.81 6.47
N GLN A 75 1.56 1.53 5.41
CA GLN A 75 1.11 1.73 4.04
C GLN A 75 -0.07 0.82 3.67
N LYS A 76 -0.03 -0.45 4.08
CA LYS A 76 -1.12 -1.40 3.83
C LYS A 76 -2.41 -0.99 4.55
N GLU A 77 -2.31 -0.57 5.81
CA GLU A 77 -3.47 -0.06 6.57
C GLU A 77 -4.06 1.19 5.93
N ALA A 78 -3.22 2.12 5.46
CA ALA A 78 -3.68 3.30 4.74
C ALA A 78 -4.37 2.95 3.42
N GLN A 79 -3.83 1.97 2.68
CA GLN A 79 -4.44 1.49 1.44
C GLN A 79 -5.79 0.80 1.70
N GLU A 80 -5.88 -0.07 2.71
CA GLU A 80 -7.14 -0.73 3.09
C GLU A 80 -8.20 0.29 3.51
N ALA A 81 -7.82 1.32 4.27
CA ALA A 81 -8.72 2.41 4.64
C ALA A 81 -9.21 3.21 3.42
N GLN A 82 -8.32 3.48 2.46
CA GLN A 82 -8.68 4.15 1.21
C GLN A 82 -9.61 3.29 0.34
N GLU A 83 -9.35 1.99 0.22
CA GLU A 83 -10.21 1.05 -0.51
C GLU A 83 -11.61 0.97 0.11
N ALA A 84 -11.70 0.91 1.44
CA ALA A 84 -12.98 0.94 2.15
C ALA A 84 -13.74 2.26 1.94
N GLN A 85 -13.03 3.39 1.94
CA GLN A 85 -13.63 4.70 1.67
C GLN A 85 -14.17 4.77 0.24
N MET A 86 -13.39 4.34 -0.77
CA MET A 86 -13.83 4.32 -2.16
C MET A 86 -15.03 3.37 -2.37
N ALA A 87 -15.02 2.20 -1.75
CA ALA A 87 -16.14 1.27 -1.82
C ALA A 87 -17.43 1.88 -1.25
N ASN A 88 -17.34 2.62 -0.14
CA ASN A 88 -18.49 3.33 0.44
C ASN A 88 -18.97 4.46 -0.47
N GLN A 89 -18.06 5.22 -1.09
CA GLN A 89 -18.42 6.27 -2.05
C GLN A 89 -19.15 5.69 -3.26
N LEU A 90 -18.63 4.60 -3.86
CA LEU A 90 -19.28 3.92 -4.97
C LEU A 90 -20.67 3.41 -4.59
N TRP A 91 -20.83 2.84 -3.40
CA TRP A 91 -22.12 2.37 -2.92
C TRP A 91 -23.12 3.53 -2.76
N GLN A 92 -22.69 4.68 -2.25
CA GLN A 92 -23.53 5.88 -2.13
C GLN A 92 -23.90 6.45 -3.50
N GLU A 93 -22.97 6.50 -4.44
CA GLU A 93 -23.24 6.93 -5.82
C GLU A 93 -24.25 6.00 -6.51
N GLU A 94 -24.13 4.69 -6.32
CA GLU A 94 -25.05 3.71 -6.90
C GLU A 94 -26.46 3.83 -6.29
N GLN A 95 -26.57 4.06 -4.97
CA GLN A 95 -27.83 4.39 -4.30
C GLN A 95 -28.45 5.67 -4.88
N ALA A 96 -27.66 6.73 -5.04
CA ALA A 96 -28.13 7.99 -5.60
C ALA A 96 -28.58 7.84 -7.06
N HIS A 97 -27.85 7.06 -7.86
CA HIS A 97 -28.21 6.77 -9.25
C HIS A 97 -29.51 5.97 -9.34
N GLN A 98 -29.74 5.00 -8.44
CA GLN A 98 -31.01 4.28 -8.36
C GLN A 98 -32.18 5.20 -7.99
N ALA A 99 -31.98 6.11 -7.03
CA ALA A 99 -32.99 7.09 -6.65
C ALA A 99 -33.33 8.04 -7.82
N LEU A 100 -32.32 8.58 -8.50
CA LEU A 100 -32.51 9.43 -9.68
C LEU A 100 -33.24 8.68 -10.81
N LYS A 101 -32.94 7.39 -11.00
CA LYS A 101 -33.65 6.59 -12.00
C LYS A 101 -35.14 6.46 -11.68
N GLN A 102 -35.49 6.23 -10.41
CA GLN A 102 -36.88 6.20 -9.97
C GLN A 102 -37.58 7.55 -10.16
N GLU A 103 -36.88 8.65 -9.90
CA GLU A 103 -37.41 10.00 -10.11
C GLU A 103 -37.64 10.29 -11.60
N ILE A 104 -36.73 9.87 -12.48
CA ILE A 104 -36.92 9.96 -13.93
C ILE A 104 -38.13 9.12 -14.38
N GLU A 105 -38.24 7.87 -13.93
CA GLU A 105 -39.39 7.01 -14.26
C GLU A 105 -40.72 7.62 -13.77
N ALA A 106 -40.72 8.28 -12.61
CA ALA A 106 -41.90 9.00 -12.11
C ALA A 106 -42.25 10.23 -12.96
N LEU A 107 -41.26 11.04 -13.33
CA LEU A 107 -41.46 12.21 -14.20
C LEU A 107 -41.91 11.81 -15.61
N GLU A 108 -41.39 10.71 -16.16
CA GLU A 108 -41.84 10.16 -17.44
C GLU A 108 -43.31 9.73 -17.37
N ALA A 109 -43.74 9.11 -16.26
CA ALA A 109 -45.15 8.76 -16.05
C ALA A 109 -46.05 9.99 -15.89
N GLU A 110 -45.60 11.02 -15.16
CA GLU A 110 -46.33 12.29 -15.03
C GLU A 110 -46.48 13.01 -16.39
N LEU A 111 -45.41 13.04 -17.19
CA LEU A 111 -45.44 13.59 -18.54
C LEU A 111 -46.44 12.83 -19.43
N TYR A 112 -46.44 11.50 -19.38
CA TYR A 112 -47.37 10.69 -20.15
C TYR A 112 -48.84 10.95 -19.78
N GLU A 113 -49.16 11.06 -18.48
CA GLU A 113 -50.53 11.40 -18.06
C GLU A 113 -50.91 12.84 -18.45
N LEU A 114 -49.99 13.80 -18.35
CA LEU A 114 -50.21 15.16 -18.83
C LEU A 114 -50.44 15.24 -20.35
N GLU A 115 -49.68 14.48 -21.14
CA GLU A 115 -49.87 14.40 -22.60
C GLU A 115 -51.25 13.82 -22.94
N LYS A 116 -51.71 12.82 -22.19
CA LYS A 116 -53.03 12.21 -22.35
C LYS A 116 -54.18 13.13 -21.90
N GLU A 117 -53.99 13.90 -20.83
CA GLU A 117 -54.97 14.93 -20.41
C GLU A 117 -54.99 16.14 -21.36
N GLN A 118 -53.90 16.41 -22.07
CA GLN A 118 -53.82 17.49 -23.07
C GLN A 118 -54.27 17.09 -24.47
N GLU A 119 -54.54 15.81 -24.76
CA GLU A 119 -55.21 15.44 -26.01
C GLU A 119 -56.66 15.97 -25.97
N PRO A 120 -57.03 16.98 -26.78
CA PRO A 120 -58.41 17.42 -26.85
C PRO A 120 -59.25 16.22 -27.33
N SER A 121 -60.31 15.88 -26.61
CA SER A 121 -61.20 14.81 -27.03
C SER A 121 -61.77 15.14 -28.40
N LEU A 122 -61.32 14.42 -29.43
CA LEU A 122 -61.83 14.52 -30.80
C LEU A 122 -63.24 13.94 -30.95
N GLU A 123 -63.83 13.41 -29.87
CA GLU A 123 -65.18 12.88 -29.84
C GLU A 123 -66.21 13.95 -29.44
N ASP A 124 -65.78 15.04 -28.78
CA ASP A 124 -66.63 16.15 -28.38
C ASP A 124 -66.47 17.34 -29.34
N PRO A 125 -67.48 17.65 -30.20
CA PRO A 125 -67.38 18.71 -31.19
C PRO A 125 -67.10 20.09 -30.58
N THR A 126 -67.49 20.31 -29.32
CA THR A 126 -67.25 21.56 -28.60
C THR A 126 -65.76 21.79 -28.29
N GLN A 127 -64.99 20.73 -28.06
CA GLN A 127 -63.56 20.81 -27.77
C GLN A 127 -62.74 21.03 -29.05
N ILE A 128 -63.19 20.43 -30.16
CA ILE A 128 -62.65 20.68 -31.49
C ILE A 128 -62.83 22.15 -31.90
N ASP A 129 -64.00 22.73 -31.65
CA ASP A 129 -64.27 24.14 -31.94
C ASP A 129 -63.38 25.08 -31.11
N GLN A 130 -63.09 24.73 -29.85
CA GLN A 130 -62.15 25.47 -29.00
C GLN A 130 -60.70 25.34 -29.48
N LEU A 131 -60.28 24.16 -29.96
CA LEU A 131 -58.97 23.95 -30.56
C LEU A 131 -58.81 24.76 -31.85
N TYR A 132 -59.83 24.77 -32.72
CA TYR A 132 -59.80 25.63 -33.90
C TYR A 132 -59.73 27.10 -33.52
N LEU A 133 -60.51 27.55 -32.52
CA LEU A 133 -60.44 28.94 -32.04
C LEU A 133 -59.06 29.30 -31.48
N SER A 134 -58.41 28.42 -30.72
CA SER A 134 -57.09 28.67 -30.15
C SER A 134 -56.00 28.71 -31.22
N ILE A 135 -56.07 27.83 -32.23
CA ILE A 135 -55.21 27.86 -33.43
C ILE A 135 -55.41 29.15 -34.21
N TYR A 136 -56.67 29.55 -34.46
CA TYR A 136 -56.96 30.82 -35.15
C TYR A 136 -56.42 32.01 -34.35
N HIS A 137 -56.58 32.03 -33.03
CA HIS A 137 -56.04 33.10 -32.19
C HIS A 137 -54.51 33.11 -32.16
N GLY A 138 -53.84 31.95 -32.15
CA GLY A 138 -52.38 31.83 -32.20
C GLY A 138 -51.78 32.26 -33.54
N LEU A 139 -52.53 32.08 -34.63
CA LEU A 139 -52.20 32.61 -35.97
C LEU A 139 -52.58 34.09 -36.15
N GLY A 140 -53.08 34.73 -35.09
CA GLY A 140 -53.55 36.12 -35.13
C GLY A 140 -54.74 36.30 -36.06
N VAL A 141 -55.70 35.37 -36.07
CA VAL A 141 -56.91 35.40 -36.89
C VAL A 141 -58.13 35.40 -35.97
N VAL A 142 -58.95 36.45 -36.06
CA VAL A 142 -60.16 36.60 -35.24
C VAL A 142 -61.39 36.38 -36.11
N PRO A 143 -62.30 35.45 -35.75
CA PRO A 143 -63.59 35.30 -36.42
C PRO A 143 -64.46 36.53 -36.16
N LYS A 144 -64.96 37.17 -37.20
CA LYS A 144 -66.02 38.18 -37.10
C LYS A 144 -67.38 37.50 -37.23
N MET A 145 -68.20 37.65 -36.18
CA MET A 145 -69.58 37.20 -36.23
C MET A 145 -70.51 38.35 -36.62
N GLU A 146 -71.39 38.09 -37.58
CA GLU A 146 -72.54 38.96 -37.90
C GLU A 146 -73.80 38.12 -37.70
N HIS A 147 -74.79 38.64 -36.96
CA HIS A 147 -76.04 37.92 -36.63
C HIS A 147 -75.86 36.56 -35.92
N GLY A 148 -74.78 36.39 -35.14
CA GLY A 148 -74.50 35.16 -34.39
C GLY A 148 -73.88 34.03 -35.21
N GLN A 149 -73.53 34.27 -36.48
CA GLN A 149 -72.79 33.34 -37.34
C GLN A 149 -71.43 33.94 -37.72
N VAL A 150 -70.39 33.12 -37.76
CA VAL A 150 -69.05 33.52 -38.23
C VAL A 150 -69.12 33.74 -39.75
N THR A 151 -68.99 35.00 -40.20
CA THR A 151 -69.10 35.33 -41.63
C THR A 151 -67.75 35.53 -42.32
N LYS A 152 -66.68 35.82 -41.57
CA LYS A 152 -65.32 35.96 -42.10
C LYS A 152 -64.25 35.91 -41.01
N PHE A 153 -63.07 35.42 -41.37
CA PHE A 153 -61.87 35.44 -40.53
C PHE A 153 -60.96 36.59 -40.95
N VAL A 154 -60.40 37.33 -39.98
CA VAL A 154 -59.58 38.52 -40.24
C VAL A 154 -58.32 38.49 -39.39
N LEU A 155 -57.19 38.91 -39.94
CA LEU A 155 -55.94 39.01 -39.17
C LEU A 155 -56.07 40.09 -38.08
N SER A 156 -55.82 39.73 -36.82
CA SER A 156 -55.63 40.67 -35.72
C SER A 156 -54.33 41.43 -35.97
N LYS A 157 -54.43 42.76 -36.00
CA LYS A 157 -53.29 43.67 -36.15
C LYS A 157 -52.26 43.52 -35.05
#